data_AF-A0AAU9QIL8-F1
#
_entry.id   AF-A0AAU9QIL8-F1
#
_cell.length_a   1.000
_cell.length_b   1.000
_cell.length_c   1.000
_cell.angle_alpha   90.00
_cell.angle_beta   90.00
_cell.angle_gamma   90.00
#
_symmetry.space_group_name_H-M   'P 1'
#
loop_
_entity.id
_entity.type
_entity.pdbx_description
1 polymer ?
#
loop_
_entity_poly.entity_id
_entity_poly.type
_entity_poly.pdbx_seq_one_letter_code
_entity_poly.pdbx_strand_id
1 'polypeptide(L)'
;MMISKEISASPNSAQWQSTNWKDVESHVLKLQMRIAKATREGKHSKAKALQWILTHSRSAKLLAVKRVSQNKGSKTPGIDGVIWNTDTRRMKAVNQLSRKAYQAKPLKRIYIPKKNGKLRPLGIPCMVDRAQQALHLLALEPVSETLADPNSYGFRPNRSTADAVAQCFKIAMLRIELGC
;
A
#
# COMPACT_ATOMS: atom_id res chain seq x y z
N MET A 1 5.14 11.84 -48.93
CA MET A 1 4.18 12.46 -48.00
C MET A 1 4.35 11.82 -46.64
N MET A 2 4.37 12.66 -45.60
CA MET A 2 4.73 12.38 -44.22
C MET A 2 3.87 11.31 -43.55
N ILE A 3 4.46 10.52 -42.65
CA ILE A 3 3.94 10.30 -41.28
C ILE A 3 5.14 10.07 -40.33
N SER A 4 5.78 11.15 -39.90
CA SER A 4 6.60 11.15 -38.68
C SER A 4 5.72 11.71 -37.57
N LYS A 5 5.01 10.85 -36.86
CA LYS A 5 4.28 11.25 -35.65
C LYS A 5 5.29 11.31 -34.53
N GLU A 6 5.95 12.46 -34.37
CA GLU A 6 6.76 12.72 -33.19
C GLU A 6 5.89 12.55 -31.95
N ILE A 7 6.16 11.49 -31.19
CA ILE A 7 5.55 11.24 -29.89
C ILE A 7 6.22 12.22 -28.94
N SER A 8 5.75 13.46 -28.92
CA SER A 8 6.11 14.40 -27.87
C SER A 8 5.56 13.86 -26.55
N ALA A 9 6.46 13.33 -25.72
CA ALA A 9 6.11 12.85 -24.40
C ALA A 9 5.48 14.01 -23.62
N SER A 10 4.23 13.86 -23.20
CA SER A 10 3.59 14.88 -22.36
C SER A 10 4.46 15.15 -21.11
N PRO A 11 4.49 16.38 -20.58
CA PRO A 11 5.32 16.72 -19.42
C PRO A 11 5.14 15.76 -18.24
N ASN A 12 3.92 15.23 -18.07
CA ASN A 12 3.59 14.29 -17.01
C ASN A 12 4.19 12.87 -17.21
N SER A 13 4.33 12.38 -18.44
CA SER A 13 4.98 11.07 -18.67
C SER A 13 6.48 11.13 -18.39
N ALA A 14 7.13 12.21 -18.82
CA ALA A 14 8.55 12.42 -18.55
C ALA A 14 8.85 12.46 -17.04
N GLN A 15 7.97 13.12 -16.26
CA GLN A 15 8.08 13.19 -14.80
C GLN A 15 8.00 11.83 -14.09
N TRP A 16 7.14 10.91 -14.54
CA TRP A 16 7.04 9.58 -13.92
C TRP A 16 8.32 8.77 -14.11
N GLN A 17 8.85 8.79 -15.34
CA GLN A 17 10.05 8.04 -15.70
C GLN A 17 11.32 8.63 -15.07
N SER A 18 11.39 9.95 -14.92
CA SER A 18 12.53 10.64 -14.27
C SER A 18 12.49 10.63 -12.74
N THR A 19 11.45 10.04 -12.13
CA THR A 19 11.33 9.98 -10.66
C THR A 19 12.43 9.08 -10.06
N ASN A 20 13.26 9.64 -9.18
CA ASN A 20 14.20 8.83 -8.39
C ASN A 20 13.44 8.05 -7.30
N TRP A 21 13.13 6.78 -7.59
CA TRP A 21 12.38 5.93 -6.67
C TRP A 21 13.09 5.63 -5.36
N LYS A 22 14.43 5.57 -5.36
CA LYS A 22 15.21 5.32 -4.13
C LYS A 22 15.06 6.48 -3.16
N ASP A 23 15.07 7.70 -3.65
CA ASP A 23 14.88 8.90 -2.82
C ASP A 23 13.46 8.99 -2.28
N VAL A 24 12.47 8.67 -3.13
CA VAL A 24 11.06 8.61 -2.73
C VAL A 24 10.85 7.60 -1.60
N GLU A 25 11.37 6.38 -1.75
CA GLU A 25 11.26 5.31 -0.76
C GLU A 25 12.01 5.68 0.54
N SER A 26 13.22 6.24 0.44
CA SER A 26 14.00 6.73 1.59
C SER A 26 13.27 7.81 2.38
N HIS A 27 12.62 8.76 1.70
CA HIS A 27 11.85 9.82 2.35
C HIS A 27 10.65 9.25 3.12
N VAL A 28 9.88 8.35 2.50
CA VAL A 28 8.74 7.69 3.17
C VAL A 28 9.23 6.89 4.38
N LEU A 29 10.30 6.10 4.22
CA LEU A 29 10.86 5.29 5.30
C LEU A 29 11.31 6.15 6.49
N LYS A 30 11.99 7.27 6.25
CA LYS A 30 12.39 8.21 7.32
C LYS A 30 11.18 8.71 8.12
N LEU A 31 10.07 9.04 7.46
CA LEU A 31 8.84 9.44 8.15
C LEU A 31 8.21 8.26 8.91
N GLN A 32 8.17 7.07 8.32
CA GLN A 32 7.68 5.85 8.97
C GLN A 32 8.46 5.53 10.25
N MET A 33 9.81 5.60 10.21
CA MET A 33 10.65 5.40 11.39
C MET A 33 10.39 6.43 12.49
N ARG A 34 10.12 7.70 12.12
CA ARG A 34 9.73 8.74 13.08
C ARG A 34 8.36 8.46 13.71
N ILE A 35 7.40 7.94 12.94
CA ILE A 35 6.08 7.53 13.43
C ILE A 35 6.23 6.36 14.42
N ALA A 36 7.02 5.34 14.07
CA ALA A 36 7.29 4.19 14.94
C ALA A 36 7.96 4.63 16.25
N LYS A 37 8.98 5.51 16.18
CA LYS A 37 9.63 6.08 17.36
C LYS A 37 8.65 6.86 18.25
N ALA A 38 7.84 7.74 17.66
CA ALA A 38 6.84 8.51 18.41
C ALA A 38 5.79 7.61 19.09
N THR A 39 5.37 6.54 18.39
CA THR A 39 4.43 5.54 18.93
C THR A 39 5.05 4.79 20.10
N ARG A 40 6.30 4.33 19.98
CA ARG A 40 7.03 3.64 21.05
C ARG A 40 7.22 4.51 22.29
N GLU A 41 7.43 5.81 22.11
CA GLU A 41 7.55 6.80 23.20
C GLU A 41 6.19 7.25 23.79
N GLY A 42 5.06 6.69 23.35
CA GLY A 42 3.71 7.09 23.82
C GLY A 42 3.25 8.47 23.34
N LYS A 43 3.98 9.11 22.40
CA LYS A 43 3.70 10.48 21.91
C LYS A 43 2.65 10.45 20.80
N HIS A 44 1.42 10.07 21.13
CA HIS A 44 0.33 9.85 20.15
C HIS A 44 0.01 11.08 19.29
N SER A 45 0.01 12.30 19.85
CA SER A 45 -0.23 13.53 19.09
C SER A 45 0.84 13.76 18.03
N LYS A 46 2.10 13.46 18.35
CA LYS A 46 3.23 13.55 17.42
C LYS A 46 3.11 12.49 16.32
N ALA A 47 2.73 11.25 16.67
CA ALA A 47 2.50 10.20 15.69
C ALA A 47 1.39 10.60 14.69
N LYS A 48 0.25 11.13 15.18
CA LYS A 48 -0.83 11.66 14.34
C LYS A 48 -0.37 12.79 13.41
N ALA A 49 0.41 13.75 13.92
CA ALA A 49 0.97 14.83 13.12
C ALA A 49 1.91 14.31 12.01
N LEU A 50 2.74 13.31 12.31
CA LEU A 50 3.63 12.69 11.32
C LEU A 50 2.86 11.86 10.27
N GLN A 51 1.80 11.14 10.67
CA GLN A 51 0.89 10.48 9.73
C GLN A 51 0.22 11.47 8.80
N TRP A 52 -0.18 12.64 9.33
CA TRP A 52 -0.71 13.73 8.53
C TRP A 52 0.30 14.23 7.49
N ILE A 53 1.54 14.52 7.91
CA ILE A 53 2.63 14.91 7.01
C ILE A 53 2.88 13.83 5.94
N LEU A 54 2.93 12.55 6.33
CA LEU A 54 3.19 11.45 5.41
C LEU A 54 2.10 11.34 4.34
N THR A 55 0.83 11.35 4.74
CA THR A 55 -0.30 11.27 3.80
C THR A 55 -0.40 12.47 2.85
N HIS A 56 0.16 13.62 3.23
CA HIS A 56 0.19 14.83 2.39
C HIS A 56 1.43 14.93 1.50
N SER A 57 2.47 14.12 1.77
CA SER A 57 3.72 14.13 1.02
C SER A 57 3.57 13.62 -0.41
N ARG A 58 4.21 14.29 -1.36
CA ARG A 58 4.27 13.85 -2.76
C ARG A 58 4.94 12.48 -2.88
N SER A 59 5.98 12.21 -2.09
CA SER A 59 6.70 10.93 -2.09
C SER A 59 5.78 9.76 -1.71
N ALA A 60 4.93 9.94 -0.70
CA ALA A 60 3.99 8.90 -0.28
C ALA A 60 2.90 8.65 -1.34
N LYS A 61 2.38 9.71 -1.97
CA LYS A 61 1.39 9.59 -3.07
C LYS A 61 1.97 8.87 -4.29
N LEU A 62 3.22 9.20 -4.67
CA LEU A 62 3.95 8.50 -5.73
C LEU A 62 4.07 7.00 -5.43
N LEU A 63 4.49 6.64 -4.21
CA LEU A 63 4.65 5.26 -3.80
C LEU A 63 3.31 4.50 -3.76
N ALA A 64 2.24 5.14 -3.28
CA ALA A 64 0.90 4.57 -3.26
C ALA A 64 0.39 4.26 -4.68
N VAL A 65 0.55 5.19 -5.62
CA VAL A 65 0.18 4.98 -7.02
C VAL A 65 1.05 3.90 -7.68
N LYS A 66 2.37 3.92 -7.44
CA LYS A 66 3.29 2.88 -7.93
C LYS A 66 2.83 1.49 -7.49
N ARG A 67 2.57 1.31 -6.18
CA ARG A 67 2.06 0.05 -5.60
C ARG A 67 0.79 -0.43 -6.31
N VAL A 68 -0.22 0.43 -6.44
CA VAL A 68 -1.49 0.04 -7.09
C VAL A 68 -1.32 -0.28 -8.58
N SER A 69 -0.44 0.45 -9.27
CA SER A 69 -0.20 0.26 -10.70
C SER A 69 0.58 -1.03 -11.02
N GLN A 70 1.44 -1.49 -10.11
CA GLN A 70 2.28 -2.68 -10.27
C GLN A 70 1.64 -3.96 -9.72
N ASN A 71 0.58 -3.84 -8.90
CA ASN A 71 -0.15 -4.99 -8.37
C ASN A 71 -0.78 -5.84 -9.49
N LYS A 72 -0.91 -7.16 -9.25
CA LYS A 72 -1.53 -8.11 -10.20
C LYS A 72 -2.93 -7.69 -10.68
N GLY A 73 -3.70 -7.03 -9.81
CA GLY A 73 -5.05 -6.53 -10.12
C GLY A 73 -5.10 -5.14 -10.78
N SER A 74 -3.98 -4.57 -11.22
CA SER A 74 -3.92 -3.20 -11.77
C SER A 74 -4.67 -3.04 -13.09
N LYS A 75 -4.86 -4.14 -13.84
CA LYS A 75 -5.64 -4.18 -15.09
C LYS A 75 -7.15 -4.38 -14.86
N THR A 76 -7.58 -4.66 -13.63
CA THR A 76 -8.99 -4.90 -13.30
C THR A 76 -9.62 -3.59 -12.85
N PRO A 77 -10.51 -2.96 -13.64
CA PRO A 77 -11.14 -1.70 -13.26
C PRO A 77 -12.18 -1.90 -12.14
N GLY A 78 -12.45 -0.83 -11.41
CA GLY A 78 -13.59 -0.74 -10.50
C GLY A 78 -14.90 -0.50 -11.26
N ILE A 79 -15.88 0.08 -10.58
CA ILE A 79 -17.19 0.39 -11.18
C ILE A 79 -17.12 1.52 -12.21
N ASP A 80 -16.08 2.35 -12.17
CA ASP A 80 -15.87 3.46 -13.09
C ASP A 80 -15.13 3.09 -14.38
N GLY A 81 -14.72 1.82 -14.55
CA GLY A 81 -14.03 1.38 -15.76
C GLY A 81 -12.59 1.90 -15.92
N VAL A 82 -12.04 2.64 -14.94
CA VAL A 82 -10.74 3.33 -15.09
C VAL A 82 -9.56 2.42 -14.72
N ILE A 83 -8.51 2.44 -15.55
CA ILE A 83 -7.20 1.83 -15.29
C ILE A 83 -6.05 2.82 -15.53
N TRP A 84 -4.92 2.60 -14.84
CA TRP A 84 -3.69 3.42 -14.95
C TRP A 84 -2.61 2.72 -15.77
N ASN A 85 -2.92 2.50 -17.05
CA ASN A 85 -2.05 1.83 -18.02
C ASN A 85 -0.90 2.71 -18.55
N THR A 86 -1.02 4.03 -18.48
CA THR A 86 -0.02 5.00 -18.98
C THR A 86 0.56 5.84 -17.84
N ASP A 87 1.82 6.26 -17.97
CA ASP A 87 2.50 7.12 -16.99
C ASP A 87 1.80 8.46 -16.75
N THR A 88 1.22 9.02 -17.80
CA THR A 88 0.44 10.27 -17.73
C THR A 88 -0.74 10.14 -16.78
N ARG A 89 -1.48 9.02 -16.87
CA ARG A 89 -2.59 8.68 -15.96
C ARG A 89 -2.09 8.41 -14.54
N ARG A 90 -0.93 7.77 -14.37
CA ARG A 90 -0.31 7.55 -13.05
C ARG A 90 0.03 8.88 -12.38
N MET A 91 0.70 9.79 -13.09
CA MET A 91 1.02 11.12 -12.55
C MET A 91 -0.22 11.97 -12.30
N LYS A 92 -1.23 11.90 -13.19
CA LYS A 92 -2.52 12.54 -12.95
C LYS A 92 -3.16 12.01 -11.66
N ALA A 93 -3.11 10.70 -11.43
CA ALA A 93 -3.60 10.10 -10.20
C ALA A 93 -2.84 10.60 -8.96
N VAL A 94 -1.51 10.69 -9.00
CA VAL A 94 -0.70 11.24 -7.89
C VAL A 94 -1.18 12.64 -7.48
N ASN A 95 -1.49 13.49 -8.47
CA ASN A 95 -2.00 14.84 -8.23
C ASN A 95 -3.45 14.84 -7.73
N GLN A 96 -4.25 13.84 -8.10
CA GLN A 96 -5.63 13.64 -7.64
C GLN A 96 -5.74 13.03 -6.24
N LEU A 97 -4.68 12.38 -5.74
CA LEU A 97 -4.63 11.88 -4.36
C LEU A 97 -4.60 13.08 -3.39
N SER A 98 -5.78 13.58 -3.05
CA SER A 98 -6.01 14.63 -2.07
C SER A 98 -7.08 14.17 -1.09
N ARG A 99 -6.99 14.61 0.16
CA ARG A 99 -8.08 14.40 1.12
C ARG A 99 -9.25 15.33 0.84
N LYS A 100 -8.97 16.56 0.37
CA LYS A 100 -10.00 17.56 0.12
C LYS A 100 -10.91 17.05 -1.00
N ALA A 101 -12.21 16.91 -0.71
CA ALA A 101 -13.23 16.40 -1.62
C ALA A 101 -13.08 14.93 -2.07
N TYR A 102 -12.35 14.08 -1.33
CA TYR A 102 -12.37 12.64 -1.59
C TYR A 102 -13.70 12.03 -1.14
N GLN A 103 -14.38 11.34 -2.05
CA GLN A 103 -15.54 10.52 -1.78
C GLN A 103 -15.31 9.13 -2.38
N ALA A 104 -15.35 8.11 -1.52
CA ALA A 104 -15.16 6.72 -1.96
C ALA A 104 -16.31 6.28 -2.85
N LYS A 105 -15.97 5.60 -3.95
CA LYS A 105 -16.98 5.02 -4.86
C LYS A 105 -17.46 3.66 -4.35
N PRO A 106 -18.67 3.21 -4.75
CA PRO A 106 -19.12 1.86 -4.43
C PRO A 106 -18.22 0.79 -5.07
N LEU A 107 -18.08 -0.34 -4.38
CA LEU A 107 -17.26 -1.46 -4.80
C LEU A 107 -17.93 -2.23 -5.95
N LYS A 108 -17.17 -2.63 -6.96
CA LYS A 108 -17.64 -3.56 -7.99
C LYS A 108 -17.66 -4.98 -7.43
N ARG A 109 -18.83 -5.62 -7.35
CA ARG A 109 -18.96 -7.00 -6.88
C ARG A 109 -18.68 -7.99 -8.02
N ILE A 110 -17.82 -8.97 -7.76
CA ILE A 110 -17.64 -10.15 -8.61
C ILE A 110 -17.70 -11.42 -7.75
N TYR A 111 -17.97 -12.57 -8.35
CA TYR A 111 -18.04 -13.85 -7.66
C TYR A 111 -16.95 -14.79 -8.16
N ILE A 112 -16.21 -15.38 -7.22
CA ILE A 112 -15.15 -16.36 -7.51
C ILE A 112 -15.61 -17.72 -6.94
N PRO A 113 -15.59 -18.81 -7.74
CA PRO A 113 -15.98 -20.12 -7.24
C PRO A 113 -15.01 -20.62 -6.16
N LYS A 114 -15.55 -21.23 -5.10
CA LYS A 114 -14.77 -22.01 -4.13
C LYS A 114 -14.75 -23.47 -4.56
N LYS A 115 -13.80 -24.24 -4.01
CA LYS A 115 -13.70 -25.70 -4.19
C LYS A 115 -14.97 -26.46 -3.77
N ASN A 116 -15.73 -25.91 -2.81
CA ASN A 116 -16.95 -26.53 -2.28
C ASN A 116 -18.24 -26.10 -3.01
N GLY A 117 -18.14 -25.59 -4.25
CA GLY A 117 -19.28 -25.17 -5.07
C GLY A 117 -19.92 -23.82 -4.68
N LYS A 118 -19.64 -23.29 -3.49
CA LYS A 118 -20.14 -21.97 -3.06
C LYS A 118 -19.36 -20.84 -3.73
N LEU A 119 -19.98 -19.66 -3.88
CA LEU A 119 -19.31 -18.48 -4.42
C LEU A 119 -18.69 -17.62 -3.30
N ARG A 120 -17.49 -17.09 -3.52
CA ARG A 120 -16.86 -16.04 -2.69
C ARG A 120 -17.13 -14.69 -3.36
N PRO A 121 -17.86 -13.77 -2.72
CA PRO A 121 -17.99 -12.41 -3.24
C PRO A 121 -16.67 -11.65 -3.03
N LEU A 122 -16.18 -10.99 -4.08
CA LEU A 122 -15.05 -10.06 -4.02
C LEU A 122 -15.56 -8.65 -4.36
N GLY A 123 -15.18 -7.67 -3.55
CA GLY A 123 -15.40 -6.24 -3.82
C GLY A 123 -14.14 -5.64 -4.42
N ILE A 124 -14.24 -5.10 -5.62
CA ILE A 124 -13.13 -4.48 -6.34
C ILE A 124 -13.31 -2.95 -6.24
N PRO A 125 -12.44 -2.23 -5.51
CA PRO A 125 -12.49 -0.77 -5.45
C PRO A 125 -12.00 -0.14 -6.75
N CYS A 126 -12.35 1.13 -6.99
CA CYS A 126 -11.77 1.92 -8.06
C CYS A 126 -10.29 2.22 -7.79
N MET A 127 -9.53 2.53 -8.84
CA MET A 127 -8.07 2.71 -8.73
C MET A 127 -7.69 3.82 -7.75
N VAL A 128 -8.44 4.93 -7.74
CA VAL A 128 -8.26 6.04 -6.79
C VAL A 128 -8.43 5.57 -5.35
N ASP A 129 -9.48 4.79 -5.07
CA ASP A 129 -9.77 4.28 -3.72
C ASP A 129 -8.66 3.31 -3.26
N ARG A 130 -8.18 2.43 -4.15
CA ARG A 130 -7.04 1.55 -3.83
C ARG A 130 -5.78 2.35 -3.50
N ALA A 131 -5.54 3.46 -4.19
CA ALA A 131 -4.37 4.28 -3.93
C ALA A 131 -4.53 5.10 -2.65
N GLN A 132 -5.74 5.54 -2.31
CA GLN A 132 -6.04 6.10 -0.98
C GLN A 132 -5.81 5.07 0.13
N GLN A 133 -6.26 3.82 -0.06
CA GLN A 133 -5.98 2.73 0.88
C GLN A 133 -4.48 2.48 1.02
N ALA A 134 -3.73 2.42 -0.09
CA ALA A 134 -2.28 2.24 -0.08
C ALA A 134 -1.56 3.40 0.61
N LEU A 135 -2.02 4.64 0.40
CA LEU A 135 -1.47 5.83 1.04
C LEU A 135 -1.66 5.80 2.57
N HIS A 136 -2.86 5.45 3.03
CA HIS A 136 -3.14 5.35 4.46
C HIS A 136 -2.46 4.13 5.10
N LEU A 137 -2.29 3.04 4.35
CA LEU A 137 -1.50 1.89 4.81
C LEU A 137 -0.06 2.30 5.16
N LEU A 138 0.61 3.12 4.34
CA LEU A 138 1.96 3.62 4.63
C LEU A 138 2.03 4.39 5.97
N ALA A 139 0.95 5.07 6.35
CA ALA A 139 0.86 5.84 7.60
C ALA A 139 0.50 4.96 8.81
N LEU A 140 -0.28 3.90 8.60
CA LEU A 140 -0.76 3.01 9.67
C LEU A 140 0.25 1.91 10.00
N GLU A 141 0.97 1.40 9.01
CA GLU A 141 1.92 0.28 9.14
C GLU A 141 2.97 0.48 10.25
N PRO A 142 3.61 1.66 10.43
CA PRO A 142 4.59 1.85 11.50
C PRO A 142 3.97 1.83 12.90
N VAL A 143 2.70 2.24 13.02
CA VAL A 143 1.96 2.18 14.29
C VAL A 143 1.59 0.75 14.61
N SER A 144 1.00 0.04 13.64
CA SER A 144 0.61 -1.36 13.83
C SER A 144 1.81 -2.24 14.12
N GLU A 145 2.93 -2.06 13.42
CA GLU A 145 4.12 -2.89 13.64
C GLU A 145 4.75 -2.64 15.02
N THR A 146 4.66 -1.42 15.54
CA THR A 146 5.17 -1.07 16.88
C THR A 146 4.32 -1.66 18.00
N LEU A 147 3.00 -1.77 17.79
CA LEU A 147 2.04 -2.21 18.81
C LEU A 147 1.64 -3.69 18.68
N ALA A 148 1.95 -4.34 17.56
CA ALA A 148 1.54 -5.71 17.30
C ALA A 148 2.28 -6.71 18.20
N ASP A 149 1.58 -7.80 18.52
CA ASP A 149 2.12 -8.91 19.32
C ASP A 149 3.37 -9.52 18.65
N PRO A 150 4.46 -9.81 19.40
CA PRO A 150 5.67 -10.44 18.87
C PRO A 150 5.45 -11.82 18.24
N ASN A 151 4.39 -12.54 18.58
CA ASN A 151 4.01 -13.86 18.05
C ASN A 151 2.82 -13.77 17.06
N SER A 152 2.47 -12.59 16.59
CA SER A 152 1.55 -12.43 15.46
C SER A 152 2.31 -12.40 14.13
N TYR A 153 1.95 -13.26 13.19
CA TYR A 153 2.69 -13.43 11.92
C TYR A 153 1.90 -13.06 10.67
N GLY A 154 0.57 -13.01 10.75
CA GLY A 154 -0.29 -12.79 9.60
C GLY A 154 -0.19 -11.37 9.04
N PHE A 155 -0.04 -11.24 7.72
CA PHE A 155 -0.11 -9.98 6.96
C PHE A 155 0.86 -8.88 7.39
N ARG A 156 1.99 -9.25 8.03
CA ARG A 156 3.02 -8.31 8.47
C ARG A 156 4.23 -8.32 7.53
N PRO A 157 4.90 -7.18 7.34
CA PRO A 157 6.13 -7.13 6.58
C PRO A 157 7.20 -8.00 7.24
N ASN A 158 8.00 -8.70 6.43
CA ASN A 158 9.12 -9.54 6.88
C ASN A 158 8.73 -10.65 7.88
N ARG A 159 7.48 -11.09 7.86
CA ARG A 159 6.99 -12.27 8.61
C ARG A 159 6.25 -13.21 7.68
N SER A 160 6.43 -14.50 7.89
CA SER A 160 5.89 -15.57 7.07
C SER A 160 5.23 -16.65 7.93
N THR A 161 4.53 -17.57 7.27
CA THR A 161 3.98 -18.77 7.95
C THR A 161 5.09 -19.68 8.46
N ALA A 162 6.29 -19.64 7.86
CA ALA A 162 7.43 -20.44 8.31
C ALA A 162 7.94 -19.95 9.69
N ASP A 163 7.95 -18.64 9.93
CA ASP A 163 8.33 -18.07 11.22
C ASP A 163 7.36 -18.51 12.33
N ALA A 164 6.07 -18.60 12.01
CA ALA A 164 5.05 -19.11 12.94
C ALA A 164 5.30 -20.59 13.28
N VAL A 165 5.60 -21.43 12.28
CA VAL A 165 5.93 -22.85 12.50
C VAL A 165 7.19 -23.00 13.36
N ALA A 166 8.24 -22.21 13.08
CA ALA A 166 9.46 -22.22 13.87
C ALA A 166 9.20 -21.83 15.33
N GLN A 167 8.32 -20.86 15.58
CA GLN A 167 7.94 -20.48 16.94
C GLN A 167 7.14 -21.58 17.65
N CYS A 168 6.19 -22.23 16.97
CA CYS A 168 5.46 -23.38 17.51
C CYS A 168 6.43 -24.50 17.92
N PHE A 169 7.42 -24.79 17.07
CA PHE A 169 8.45 -25.80 17.35
C PHE A 169 9.27 -25.45 18.61
N LYS A 170 9.75 -24.21 18.73
CA LYS A 170 10.51 -23.76 19.91
C LYS A 170 9.71 -23.90 21.19
N ILE A 171 8.44 -23.47 21.18
CA ILE A 171 7.56 -23.57 22.35
C ILE A 171 7.30 -25.03 22.72
N ALA A 172 7.09 -25.91 21.73
CA ALA A 172 6.90 -27.33 21.97
C ALA A 172 8.14 -28.01 22.54
N MET A 173 9.34 -27.66 22.06
CA MET A 173 10.61 -28.23 22.55
C MET A 173 10.96 -27.78 23.98
N LEU A 174 10.79 -26.49 24.29
CA LEU A 174 11.00 -25.97 25.65
C LEU A 174 10.11 -26.67 26.70
N ARG A 175 8.93 -27.14 26.28
CA ARG A 175 7.99 -27.85 27.15
C ARG A 175 8.47 -29.27 27.47
N ILE A 176 9.13 -29.93 26.52
CA ILE A 176 9.72 -31.27 26.69
C ILE A 176 10.93 -31.21 27.64
N GLU A 177 11.76 -30.16 27.54
CA GLU A 177 12.95 -30.01 28.39
C GLU A 177 12.64 -29.60 29.84
N LEU A 178 11.52 -28.91 30.08
CA LEU A 178 11.10 -28.47 31.42
C LEU A 178 10.21 -29.49 32.16
N GLY A 179 10.03 -30.70 31.62
CA GLY A 179 9.40 -31.81 32.33
C GLY A 179 7.95 -31.56 32.78
N CYS A 180 7.14 -30.90 31.95
CA CYS A 180 5.69 -30.77 32.13
C CYS A 180 4.93 -31.41 30.96
#